data_AF-A0A1F8ZLQ3-F1
#
_entry.id   AF-A0A1F8ZLQ3-F1
#
_cell.length_a   1.000
_cell.length_b   1.000
_cell.length_c   1.000
_cell.angle_alpha   90.00
_cell.angle_beta   90.00
_cell.angle_gamma   90.00
#
_symmetry.space_group_name_H-M   'P 1'
#
loop_
_entity.id
_entity.type
_entity.pdbx_description
1 polymer ?
#
loop_
_entity_poly.entity_id
_entity_poly.type
_entity_poly.pdbx_seq_one_letter_code
_entity_poly.pdbx_strand_id
1 'polypeptide(L)'
;MKKMVLGLVLLMILAVVSLASAQTVNVWYPVEKAQWKIMAWDAPLLTDGDPLPDPADAALSYNIYVKNANTQAVILIGTGITALQQEIVLPKRARYFAGVEANLLYTGETVPMKSPIAWSTDSVVCKDGQTFGLRFQTGPKEPKELR
;
A
#
# COMPACT_ATOMS: atom_id res chain seq x y z
N MET A 1 -21.35 -42.32 23.19
CA MET A 1 -20.71 -41.10 23.75
C MET A 1 -19.46 -40.64 22.99
N LYS A 2 -18.70 -41.50 22.29
CA LYS A 2 -17.49 -41.09 21.52
C LYS A 2 -17.75 -40.29 20.23
N LYS A 3 -18.95 -40.36 19.64
CA LYS A 3 -19.28 -39.67 18.37
C LYS A 3 -19.70 -38.20 18.52
N MET A 4 -20.00 -37.74 19.75
CA MET A 4 -20.40 -36.34 20.00
C MET A 4 -19.22 -35.40 20.29
N VAL A 5 -18.07 -35.93 20.73
CA VAL A 5 -16.88 -35.11 21.03
C VAL A 5 -16.14 -34.71 19.74
N LEU A 6 -16.18 -35.55 18.70
CA LEU A 6 -15.47 -35.31 17.44
C LEU A 6 -16.11 -34.18 16.60
N GLY A 7 -17.44 -34.00 16.70
CA GLY A 7 -18.14 -32.91 16.03
C GLY A 7 -17.85 -31.53 16.62
N LEU A 8 -17.58 -31.46 17.93
CA LEU A 8 -17.29 -30.18 18.60
C LEU A 8 -15.85 -29.70 18.32
N VAL A 9 -14.90 -30.63 18.17
CA VAL A 9 -13.50 -30.30 17.81
C VAL A 9 -13.41 -29.87 16.33
N LEU A 10 -14.21 -30.45 15.45
CA LEU A 10 -14.25 -30.03 14.03
C LEU A 10 -14.87 -28.63 13.85
N LEU A 11 -15.80 -28.23 14.73
CA LEU A 11 -16.38 -26.88 14.72
C LEU A 11 -15.40 -25.81 15.24
N MET A 12 -14.48 -26.15 16.14
CA MET A 12 -13.46 -25.21 16.62
C MET A 12 -12.30 -25.00 15.62
N ILE A 13 -12.01 -25.97 14.76
CA ILE A 13 -10.95 -25.83 13.74
C ILE A 13 -11.44 -24.97 12.54
N LEU A 14 -12.77 -24.87 12.33
CA LEU A 14 -13.35 -24.09 11.23
C LEU A 14 -13.59 -22.59 11.54
N ALA A 15 -13.27 -22.12 12.76
CA ALA A 15 -13.43 -20.72 13.16
C ALA A 15 -12.16 -19.88 13.02
N VAL A 16 -11.06 -20.46 12.53
CA VAL A 16 -9.78 -19.74 12.29
C VAL A 16 -9.75 -19.05 10.93
N VAL A 17 -10.76 -19.26 10.08
CA VAL A 17 -10.82 -18.65 8.75
C VAL A 17 -11.56 -17.30 8.83
N SER A 18 -10.83 -16.22 8.57
CA SER A 18 -11.30 -14.85 8.29
C SER A 18 -11.38 -13.82 9.42
N LEU A 19 -10.34 -13.72 10.25
CA LEU A 19 -9.89 -12.39 10.71
C LEU A 19 -9.14 -11.69 9.56
N ALA A 20 -9.83 -11.44 8.45
CA ALA A 20 -9.40 -10.42 7.52
C ALA A 20 -9.63 -9.09 8.24
N SER A 21 -8.62 -8.63 8.97
CA SER A 21 -8.61 -7.30 9.58
C SER A 21 -9.03 -6.32 8.50
N ALA A 22 -10.24 -5.75 8.63
CA ALA A 22 -10.70 -4.72 7.74
C ALA A 22 -9.63 -3.62 7.74
N GLN A 23 -8.95 -3.42 6.62
CA GLN A 23 -7.95 -2.37 6.52
C GLN A 23 -8.66 -1.03 6.72
N THR A 24 -8.55 -0.47 7.92
CA THR A 24 -9.19 0.79 8.27
C THR A 24 -8.38 1.92 7.70
N VAL A 25 -8.95 2.60 6.72
CA VAL A 25 -8.45 3.88 6.20
C VAL A 25 -9.06 5.01 7.01
N ASN A 26 -8.21 5.85 7.59
CA ASN A 26 -8.65 6.99 8.38
C ASN A 26 -9.19 8.11 7.47
N VAL A 27 -8.56 8.32 6.32
CA VAL A 27 -8.90 9.42 5.40
C VAL A 27 -8.98 8.98 3.94
N TRP A 28 -10.05 9.37 3.24
CA TRP A 28 -10.18 9.21 1.80
C TRP A 28 -9.98 10.53 1.08
N TYR A 29 -8.86 10.65 0.38
CA TYR A 29 -8.55 11.83 -0.41
C TYR A 29 -9.24 11.77 -1.78
N PRO A 30 -10.02 12.79 -2.17
CA PRO A 30 -10.58 12.87 -3.51
C PRO A 30 -9.47 13.17 -4.52
N VAL A 31 -9.48 12.44 -5.63
CA VAL A 31 -8.57 12.65 -6.75
C VAL A 31 -9.38 13.15 -7.94
N GLU A 32 -9.17 14.40 -8.35
CA GLU A 32 -9.80 14.98 -9.53
C GLU A 32 -8.98 14.66 -10.77
N LYS A 33 -9.64 14.39 -11.91
CA LYS A 33 -8.98 14.09 -13.20
C LYS A 33 -7.94 12.95 -13.14
N ALA A 34 -8.12 12.01 -12.22
CA ALA A 34 -7.21 10.89 -11.98
C ALA A 34 -5.83 11.26 -11.40
N GLN A 35 -5.55 12.53 -11.13
CA GLN A 35 -4.22 13.00 -10.73
C GLN A 35 -4.20 13.43 -9.26
N TRP A 36 -3.44 12.72 -8.44
CA TRP A 36 -3.14 13.13 -7.07
C TRP A 36 -1.79 13.85 -7.07
N LYS A 37 -1.82 15.13 -6.68
CA LYS A 37 -0.71 16.06 -6.93
C LYS A 37 0.64 15.55 -6.46
N ILE A 38 0.78 15.13 -5.20
CA ILE A 38 2.06 14.64 -4.66
C ILE A 38 1.77 13.60 -3.57
N MET A 39 2.30 12.38 -3.72
CA MET A 39 2.55 11.46 -2.62
C MET A 39 4.03 11.54 -2.27
N ALA A 40 4.36 11.65 -0.98
CA ALA A 40 5.73 11.67 -0.49
C ALA A 40 5.96 10.56 0.53
N TRP A 41 7.21 10.14 0.68
CA TRP A 41 7.65 9.11 1.61
C TRP A 41 9.06 9.42 2.12
N ASP A 42 9.45 8.77 3.22
CA ASP A 42 10.81 8.87 3.75
C ASP A 42 11.72 7.83 3.09
N ALA A 43 13.03 8.10 3.07
CA ALA A 43 14.01 7.11 2.63
C ALA A 43 14.02 5.92 3.61
N PRO A 44 14.09 4.66 3.12
CA PRO A 44 14.12 3.49 3.98
C PRO A 44 15.47 3.36 4.71
N LEU A 45 15.47 2.57 5.78
CA LEU A 45 16.67 2.03 6.40
C LEU A 45 16.92 0.60 5.89
N LEU A 46 18.11 0.07 6.14
CA LEU A 46 18.41 -1.34 5.98
C LEU A 46 17.65 -2.19 7.02
N THR A 47 17.62 -3.51 6.82
CA THR A 47 16.79 -4.43 7.65
C THR A 47 17.25 -4.49 9.11
N ASP A 48 18.54 -4.25 9.35
CA ASP A 48 19.18 -4.12 10.66
C ASP A 48 19.05 -2.73 11.29
N GLY A 49 18.46 -1.76 10.56
CA GLY A 49 18.29 -0.38 11.00
C GLY A 49 19.41 0.56 10.59
N ASP A 50 20.43 0.06 9.87
CA ASP A 50 21.52 0.89 9.39
C ASP A 50 21.06 1.87 8.29
N PRO A 51 21.75 3.02 8.13
CA PRO A 51 21.48 3.93 7.03
C PRO A 51 21.78 3.27 5.68
N LEU A 52 21.18 3.82 4.62
CA LEU A 52 21.52 3.40 3.27
C LEU A 52 22.99 3.69 2.95
N PRO A 53 23.65 2.84 2.14
CA PRO A 53 25.01 3.08 1.66
C PRO A 53 25.11 4.40 0.89
N ASP A 54 26.34 4.90 0.73
CA ASP A 54 26.61 6.10 -0.07
C ASP A 54 26.10 5.92 -1.51
N PRO A 55 25.52 6.96 -2.14
CA PRO A 55 25.11 6.90 -3.55
C PRO A 55 26.19 6.49 -4.56
N ALA A 56 27.48 6.58 -4.20
CA ALA A 56 28.58 6.06 -5.00
C ALA A 56 28.67 4.52 -4.97
N ASP A 57 28.23 3.90 -3.88
CA ASP A 57 28.31 2.45 -3.64
C ASP A 57 27.01 1.72 -3.98
N ALA A 58 25.87 2.42 -3.99
CA ALA A 58 24.60 1.85 -4.42
C ALA A 58 23.61 2.90 -4.96
N ALA A 59 22.72 2.46 -5.85
CA ALA A 59 21.63 3.25 -6.38
C ALA A 59 20.29 2.86 -5.73
N LEU A 60 19.59 3.85 -5.20
CA LEU A 60 18.23 3.70 -4.67
C LEU A 60 17.20 4.19 -5.68
N SER A 61 16.16 3.40 -5.90
CA SER A 61 15.00 3.79 -6.72
C SER A 61 13.70 3.21 -6.18
N TYR A 62 12.57 3.76 -6.61
CA TYR A 62 11.25 3.41 -6.12
C TYR A 62 10.31 2.98 -7.24
N ASN A 63 9.51 1.96 -6.93
CA ASN A 63 8.34 1.58 -7.72
C ASN A 63 7.08 2.00 -6.97
N ILE A 64 6.11 2.56 -7.69
CA ILE A 64 4.85 3.06 -7.12
C ILE A 64 3.71 2.18 -7.60
N TYR A 65 2.89 1.75 -6.64
CA TYR A 65 1.77 0.87 -6.87
C TYR A 65 0.47 1.52 -6.39
N VAL A 66 -0.64 1.06 -6.97
CA VAL A 66 -1.97 1.25 -6.42
C VAL A 66 -2.68 -0.08 -6.32
N LYS A 67 -3.41 -0.29 -5.23
CA LYS A 67 -4.22 -1.48 -4.97
C LYS A 67 -5.69 -1.10 -4.95
N ASN A 68 -6.49 -1.69 -5.83
CA ASN A 68 -7.92 -1.42 -5.89
C ASN A 68 -8.58 -1.88 -4.59
N ALA A 69 -9.25 -0.99 -3.87
CA ALA A 69 -9.82 -1.27 -2.56
C ALA A 69 -10.97 -2.30 -2.60
N ASN A 70 -11.61 -2.50 -3.76
CA ASN A 70 -12.68 -3.48 -3.95
C ASN A 70 -12.13 -4.81 -4.46
N THR A 71 -11.38 -4.78 -5.56
CA THR A 71 -10.93 -6.02 -6.24
C THR A 71 -9.61 -6.56 -5.71
N GLN A 72 -8.93 -5.83 -4.84
CA GLN A 72 -7.57 -6.11 -4.34
C GLN A 72 -6.49 -6.23 -5.44
N ALA A 73 -6.81 -5.83 -6.67
CA ALA A 73 -5.87 -5.85 -7.78
C ALA A 73 -4.77 -4.81 -7.56
N VAL A 74 -3.51 -5.24 -7.61
CA VAL A 74 -2.31 -4.40 -7.52
C VAL A 74 -1.85 -4.01 -8.91
N ILE A 75 -1.56 -2.73 -9.11
CA ILE A 75 -1.19 -2.13 -10.39
C ILE A 75 0.08 -1.30 -10.17
N LEU A 76 1.14 -1.59 -10.92
CA LEU A 76 2.34 -0.76 -10.98
C LEU A 76 2.04 0.48 -11.84
N ILE A 77 2.32 1.67 -11.31
CA ILE A 77 2.02 2.96 -11.96
C ILE A 77 3.24 3.87 -12.10
N GLY A 78 4.39 3.51 -11.50
CA GLY A 78 5.65 4.22 -11.67
C GLY A 78 6.83 3.30 -11.33
N THR A 79 7.94 3.46 -12.04
CA THR A 79 9.14 2.61 -11.89
C THR A 79 10.40 3.45 -11.92
N GLY A 80 11.43 3.04 -11.19
CA GLY A 80 12.75 3.68 -11.25
C GLY A 80 12.78 5.13 -10.77
N ILE A 81 11.87 5.52 -9.88
CA ILE A 81 11.79 6.90 -9.36
C ILE A 81 12.93 7.13 -8.37
N THR A 82 13.67 8.21 -8.49
CA THR A 82 14.77 8.54 -7.57
C THR A 82 14.37 9.60 -6.53
N ALA A 83 13.31 10.36 -6.80
CA ALA A 83 12.76 11.33 -5.86
C ALA A 83 11.96 10.64 -4.73
N LEU A 84 11.90 11.29 -3.56
CA LEU A 84 11.08 10.87 -2.41
C LEU A 84 9.61 11.30 -2.51
N GLN A 85 9.19 11.70 -3.71
CA GLN A 85 7.83 12.13 -3.98
C GLN A 85 7.46 11.89 -5.44
N GLN A 86 6.18 11.64 -5.70
CA GLN A 86 5.66 11.38 -7.04
C GLN A 86 4.19 11.78 -7.17
N GLU A 87 3.83 12.31 -8.35
CA GLU A 87 2.42 12.46 -8.75
C GLU A 87 1.82 11.09 -9.10
N ILE A 88 0.65 10.77 -8.53
CA ILE A 88 -0.04 9.50 -8.79
C ILE A 88 -1.14 9.70 -9.82
N VAL A 89 -1.09 8.92 -10.89
CA VAL A 89 -2.15 8.82 -11.90
C VAL A 89 -2.95 7.53 -11.69
N LEU A 90 -4.24 7.66 -11.39
CA LEU A 90 -5.12 6.52 -11.13
C LEU A 90 -5.68 5.93 -12.43
N PRO A 91 -5.61 4.61 -12.65
CA PRO A 91 -5.88 4.03 -13.96
C PRO A 91 -7.35 4.09 -14.38
N LYS A 92 -8.28 4.05 -13.41
CA LYS A 92 -9.74 4.15 -13.65
C LYS A 92 -10.47 4.59 -12.40
N ARG A 93 -11.73 5.01 -12.53
CA ARG A 93 -12.62 5.35 -11.41
C ARG A 93 -12.72 4.19 -10.43
N ALA A 94 -12.19 4.38 -9.23
CA ALA A 94 -12.34 3.48 -8.09
C ALA A 94 -11.75 4.12 -6.83
N ARG A 95 -11.72 3.33 -5.76
CA ARG A 95 -10.94 3.58 -4.55
C ARG A 95 -9.65 2.77 -4.62
N TYR A 96 -8.55 3.38 -4.23
CA TYR A 96 -7.23 2.77 -4.23
C TYR A 96 -6.49 3.00 -2.92
N PHE A 97 -5.61 2.08 -2.57
CA PHE A 97 -4.55 2.25 -1.59
C PHE A 97 -3.24 2.46 -2.34
N ALA A 98 -2.42 3.40 -1.92
CA ALA A 98 -1.13 3.66 -2.54
C ALA A 98 -0.05 2.77 -1.91
N GLY A 99 0.96 2.40 -2.69
CA GLY A 99 2.08 1.59 -2.20
C GLY A 99 3.42 2.01 -2.81
N VAL A 100 4.49 1.88 -2.04
CA VAL A 100 5.86 2.16 -2.47
C VAL A 100 6.75 0.95 -2.19
N GLU A 101 7.57 0.56 -3.17
CA GLU A 101 8.62 -0.45 -3.05
C GLU A 101 9.97 0.23 -3.29
N ALA A 102 10.93 0.07 -2.38
CA ALA A 102 12.29 0.51 -2.57
C ALA A 102 13.11 -0.59 -3.26
N ASN A 103 13.98 -0.18 -4.17
CA ASN A 103 14.92 -1.02 -4.91
C ASN A 103 16.32 -0.46 -4.66
N LEU A 104 17.20 -1.25 -4.06
CA LEU A 104 18.60 -0.91 -3.81
C LEU A 104 19.48 -1.80 -4.68
N LEU A 105 20.34 -1.19 -5.50
CA LEU A 105 21.28 -1.91 -6.37
C LEU A 105 22.71 -1.48 -6.02
N TYR A 106 23.51 -2.40 -5.49
CA TYR A 106 24.92 -2.12 -5.21
C TYR A 106 25.76 -2.06 -6.50
N THR A 107 26.78 -1.21 -6.49
CA THR A 107 27.73 -1.07 -7.59
C THR A 107 28.38 -2.43 -7.91
N GLY A 108 28.28 -2.86 -9.17
CA GLY A 108 28.79 -4.15 -9.63
C GLY A 108 27.78 -5.29 -9.57
N GLU A 109 26.62 -5.11 -8.94
CA GLU A 109 25.51 -6.06 -8.98
C GLU A 109 24.56 -5.78 -10.15
N THR A 110 23.78 -6.79 -10.52
CA THR A 110 22.80 -6.70 -11.63
C THR A 110 21.36 -6.91 -11.19
N VAL A 111 21.15 -7.37 -9.95
CA VAL A 111 19.83 -7.68 -9.41
C VAL A 111 19.58 -6.80 -8.20
N PRO A 112 18.59 -5.90 -8.23
CA PRO A 112 18.31 -5.04 -7.09
C PRO A 112 17.69 -5.83 -5.94
N MET A 113 18.11 -5.51 -4.72
CA MET A 113 17.42 -5.88 -3.49
C MET A 113 16.14 -5.07 -3.36
N LYS A 114 15.04 -5.71 -2.94
CA LYS A 114 13.72 -5.08 -2.88
C LYS A 114 13.15 -5.09 -1.47
N SER A 115 12.55 -3.98 -1.06
CA SER A 115 11.72 -3.95 0.14
C SER A 115 10.37 -4.64 -0.10
N PRO A 116 9.64 -5.01 0.95
CA PRO A 116 8.19 -5.17 0.86
C PRO A 116 7.52 -3.86 0.38
N ILE A 117 6.31 -3.97 -0.19
CA ILE A 117 5.52 -2.78 -0.54
C ILE A 117 4.94 -2.18 0.74
N ALA A 118 5.35 -0.96 1.07
CA ALA A 118 4.75 -0.17 2.13
C ALA A 118 3.40 0.38 1.65
N TRP A 119 2.29 -0.04 2.25
CA TRP A 119 0.94 0.36 1.84
C TRP A 119 0.39 1.48 2.70
N SER A 120 -0.38 2.40 2.09
CA SER A 120 -1.08 3.50 2.77
C SER A 120 -2.17 3.04 3.76
N THR A 121 -2.44 1.74 3.82
CA THR A 121 -3.35 1.10 4.79
C THR A 121 -2.65 0.53 6.01
N ASP A 122 -1.32 0.49 6.01
CA ASP A 122 -0.53 0.02 7.15
C ASP A 122 -0.10 1.22 7.99
N SER A 123 -0.64 1.30 9.21
CA SER A 123 -0.34 2.39 10.12
C SER A 123 1.11 2.38 10.62
N VAL A 124 1.80 1.24 10.59
CA VAL A 124 3.19 1.15 11.06
C VAL A 124 4.14 1.93 10.14
N VAL A 125 3.82 1.99 8.85
CA VAL A 125 4.65 2.66 7.82
C VAL A 125 4.14 4.05 7.45
N CYS A 126 2.93 4.41 7.90
CA CYS A 126 2.35 5.72 7.63
C CYS A 126 2.79 6.75 8.66
N LYS A 127 3.06 7.97 8.20
CA LYS A 127 3.41 9.11 9.07
C LYS A 127 2.35 9.30 10.16
N ASP A 128 2.81 9.35 11.41
CA ASP A 128 1.97 9.49 12.61
C ASP A 128 0.84 8.44 12.71
N GLY A 129 1.02 7.26 12.09
CA GLY A 129 0.00 6.21 12.03
C GLY A 129 -1.20 6.51 11.14
N GLN A 130 -1.18 7.60 10.36
CA GLN A 130 -2.32 8.06 9.60
C GLN A 130 -2.47 7.30 8.27
N THR A 131 -3.34 6.30 8.26
CA THR A 131 -3.68 5.56 7.04
C THR A 131 -4.57 6.40 6.11
N PHE A 132 -4.39 6.21 4.81
CA PHE A 132 -5.15 6.94 3.81
C PHE A 132 -5.48 6.10 2.56
N GLY A 133 -6.47 6.56 1.81
CA GLY A 133 -6.85 6.01 0.53
C GLY A 133 -7.15 7.10 -0.49
N LEU A 134 -7.03 6.77 -1.76
CA LEU A 134 -7.28 7.66 -2.89
C LEU A 134 -8.63 7.31 -3.52
N ARG A 135 -9.49 8.30 -3.74
CA ARG A 135 -10.81 8.12 -4.33
C ARG A 135 -10.91 8.90 -5.63
N PHE A 136 -10.75 8.22 -6.77
CA PHE A 136 -10.97 8.83 -8.07
C PHE A 136 -12.46 8.96 -8.35
N GLN A 137 -12.98 10.19 -8.28
CA GLN A 137 -14.34 10.51 -8.68
C GLN A 137 -14.29 11.39 -9.94
N THR A 138 -15.10 11.04 -10.93
CA THR A 138 -15.44 11.94 -12.03
C THR A 138 -16.93 11.82 -12.27
N GLY A 139 -17.68 12.83 -11.86
CA GLY A 139 -19.15 12.88 -11.99
C GLY A 139 -19.76 13.85 -10.98
N PRO A 140 -20.93 14.43 -11.28
CA PRO A 140 -21.62 15.33 -10.36
C PRO A 140 -21.90 14.57 -9.05
N LYS A 141 -21.67 15.24 -7.92
CA LYS A 141 -22.04 14.71 -6.61
C LYS A 141 -23.57 14.77 -6.54
N GLU A 142 -24.22 13.62 -6.33
CA GLU A 142 -25.64 13.64 -5.95
C GLU A 142 -25.76 14.31 -4.57
N PRO A 143 -26.76 15.18 -4.37
CA PRO A 143 -27.04 15.71 -3.04
C PRO A 143 -27.30 14.56 -2.07
N LYS A 144 -26.61 14.59 -0.93
CA LYS A 144 -27.01 13.76 0.20
C LYS A 144 -28.15 14.47 0.93
N GLU A 145 -29.14 13.72 1.41
CA GLU A 145 -30.25 14.23 2.20
C GLU A 145 -29.80 15.29 3.22
N LEU A 146 -30.64 16.31 3.42
CA LEU A 146 -30.47 17.29 4.49
C LEU A 146 -30.47 16.55 5.83
N ARG A 147 -29.49 16.84 6.68
CA ARG A 147 -29.51 16.47 8.10
C ARG A 147 -29.98 17.66 8.92
#